data_AF-A0A9K3HW08-F1
#
_entry.id   AF-A0A9K3HW08-F1
#
_cell.length_a   1.000
_cell.length_b   1.000
_cell.length_c   1.000
_cell.angle_alpha   90.00
_cell.angle_beta   90.00
_cell.angle_gamma   90.00
#
_symmetry.space_group_name_H-M   'P 1'
#
loop_
_entity.id
_entity.type
_entity.pdbx_description
1 polymer ?
#
loop_
_entity_poly.entity_id
_entity_poly.type
_entity_poly.pdbx_seq_one_letter_code
_entity_poly.pdbx_strand_id
1 'polypeptide(L)'
;MEEGPGDILVFLSGQEEFESIEGLVHENLKKLPEANQKLLIYPLFSSLPSEKQMKVFTPAPVGFRKVIPATNIVETSVRIPRVKYVIHPGLVKVCNYSPDSGIESLIVVKTSKAQALQRR
;
A
#
# COMPACT_ATOMS: atom_id res chain seq x y z
N MET A 1 6.55 5.91 -21.60
CA MET A 1 6.30 7.21 -20.95
C MET A 1 6.78 7.09 -19.52
N GLU A 2 7.70 7.94 -19.10
CA GLU A 2 8.14 8.00 -17.70
C GLU A 2 7.15 8.86 -16.93
N GLU A 3 6.51 8.32 -15.89
CA GLU A 3 5.53 9.07 -15.12
C GLU A 3 6.23 10.14 -14.25
N GLY A 4 5.72 11.37 -14.31
CA GLY A 4 6.29 12.53 -13.59
C GLY A 4 6.36 12.36 -12.06
N PRO A 5 7.01 13.28 -11.35
CA PRO A 5 7.24 13.15 -9.91
C PRO A 5 5.94 13.06 -9.10
N GLY A 6 5.96 12.27 -8.04
CA GLY A 6 4.84 12.05 -7.13
C GLY A 6 5.00 10.75 -6.34
N ASP A 7 4.47 10.72 -5.12
CA ASP A 7 4.50 9.54 -4.26
C ASP A 7 3.42 8.54 -4.70
N ILE A 8 3.66 7.27 -4.41
CA ILE A 8 2.81 6.15 -4.81
C ILE A 8 2.17 5.57 -3.56
N LEU A 9 0.84 5.49 -3.52
CA LEU A 9 0.09 4.74 -2.52
C LEU A 9 -0.32 3.40 -3.13
N VAL A 10 0.00 2.30 -2.45
CA VAL A 10 -0.34 0.94 -2.90
C VAL A 10 -1.25 0.32 -1.86
N PHE A 11 -2.46 -0.07 -2.25
CA PHE A 11 -3.37 -0.78 -1.35
C PHE A 11 -3.07 -2.27 -1.32
N LEU A 12 -2.89 -2.79 -0.12
CA LEU A 12 -2.65 -4.19 0.17
C LEU A 12 -3.76 -4.77 1.04
N SER A 13 -3.93 -6.09 0.95
CA SER A 13 -4.90 -6.84 1.74
C SER A 13 -4.43 -7.11 3.18
N GLY A 14 -3.13 -7.04 3.45
CA GLY A 14 -2.56 -7.27 4.77
C GLY A 14 -1.03 -7.20 4.83
N GLN A 15 -0.48 -7.49 6.01
CA GLN A 15 0.97 -7.41 6.28
C GLN A 15 1.78 -8.49 5.52
N GLU A 16 1.27 -9.71 5.38
CA GLU A 16 1.96 -10.79 4.65
C GLU A 16 2.27 -10.41 3.18
N GLU A 17 1.35 -9.68 2.57
CA GLU A 17 1.50 -9.18 1.20
C GLU A 17 2.57 -8.08 1.13
N PHE A 18 2.66 -7.23 2.17
CA PHE A 18 3.72 -6.23 2.26
C PHE A 18 5.10 -6.87 2.33
N GLU A 19 5.30 -7.86 3.20
CA GLU A 19 6.60 -8.53 3.36
C GLU A 19 7.05 -9.19 2.05
N SER A 20 6.11 -9.81 1.33
CA SER A 20 6.36 -10.42 0.02
C SER A 20 6.74 -9.37 -1.03
N ILE A 21 6.02 -8.25 -1.09
CA ILE A 21 6.27 -7.17 -2.05
C ILE A 21 7.56 -6.43 -1.73
N GLU A 22 7.86 -6.18 -0.46
CA GLU A 22 9.09 -5.50 -0.02
C GLU A 22 10.32 -6.26 -0.51
N GLY A 23 10.36 -7.58 -0.31
CA GLY A 23 11.43 -8.44 -0.83
C GLY A 23 11.58 -8.31 -2.34
N LEU A 24 10.48 -8.45 -3.08
CA LEU A 24 10.48 -8.35 -4.54
C LEU A 24 10.94 -6.97 -5.03
N VAL A 25 10.49 -5.88 -4.39
CA VAL A 25 10.90 -4.53 -4.75
C VAL A 25 12.38 -4.34 -4.50
N HIS A 26 12.92 -4.78 -3.36
CA HIS A 26 14.35 -4.68 -3.08
C HIS A 26 15.21 -5.49 -4.07
N GLU A 27 14.77 -6.69 -4.44
CA GLU A 27 15.46 -7.50 -5.45
C GLU A 27 15.47 -6.83 -6.82
N ASN A 28 14.34 -6.23 -7.23
CA ASN A 28 14.25 -5.53 -8.51
C ASN A 28 15.03 -4.21 -8.50
N LEU A 29 15.04 -3.47 -7.39
CA LEU A 29 15.85 -2.26 -7.24
C LEU A 29 17.34 -2.56 -7.40
N LYS A 30 17.85 -3.66 -6.82
CA LYS A 30 19.25 -4.07 -6.98
C LYS A 30 19.65 -4.38 -8.43
N LYS A 31 18.70 -4.74 -9.29
CA LYS A 31 18.94 -4.99 -10.72
C LYS A 31 19.00 -3.70 -11.54
N LEU A 32 18.56 -2.57 -10.99
CA LEU A 32 18.61 -1.27 -11.65
C LEU A 32 19.98 -0.60 -11.44
N PRO A 33 20.42 0.26 -12.38
CA PRO A 33 21.59 1.12 -12.17
C PRO A 33 21.45 1.95 -10.88
N GLU A 34 22.54 2.19 -10.15
CA GLU A 34 22.52 2.92 -8.86
C GLU A 34 21.82 4.28 -8.95
N ALA A 35 21.98 4.98 -10.08
CA ALA A 35 21.33 6.26 -10.34
C ALA A 35 19.78 6.21 -10.30
N ASN A 36 19.22 5.01 -10.49
CA ASN A 36 17.78 4.74 -10.54
C ASN A 36 17.27 4.03 -9.27
N GLN A 37 18.14 3.72 -8.30
CA GLN A 37 17.76 3.13 -7.01
C GLN A 37 17.24 4.18 -6.02
N LYS A 38 16.41 5.11 -6.51
CA LYS A 38 15.92 6.26 -5.73
C LYS A 38 14.48 6.05 -5.28
N LEU A 39 14.22 4.92 -4.63
CA LEU A 39 12.90 4.53 -4.15
C LEU A 39 12.93 4.23 -2.66
N LEU A 40 12.02 4.84 -1.91
CA LEU A 40 11.84 4.64 -0.47
C LEU A 40 10.51 3.95 -0.21
N ILE A 41 10.49 2.97 0.68
CA ILE A 41 9.28 2.23 1.06
C ILE A 41 8.94 2.59 2.50
N TYR A 42 7.71 3.06 2.74
CA TYR A 42 7.20 3.31 4.10
C TYR A 42 5.82 2.67 4.26
N PRO A 43 5.73 1.52 4.95
CA PRO A 43 4.45 0.84 5.14
C PRO A 43 3.51 1.61 6.08
N LEU A 44 2.21 1.39 5.89
CA LEU A 44 1.15 1.96 6.74
C LEU A 44 0.05 0.93 7.01
N PHE A 45 0.17 0.22 8.13
CA PHE A 45 -0.82 -0.73 8.64
C PHE A 45 -0.90 -0.66 10.18
N SER A 46 -1.96 -1.22 10.77
CA SER A 46 -2.39 -0.92 12.15
C SER A 46 -1.43 -1.45 13.21
N SER A 47 -0.72 -2.53 12.90
CA SER A 47 0.27 -3.14 13.80
C SER A 47 1.59 -2.36 13.86
N LEU A 48 1.80 -1.32 13.04
CA LEU A 48 3.04 -0.53 13.10
C LEU A 48 3.08 0.39 14.32
N PRO A 49 4.25 0.53 14.97
CA PRO A 49 4.48 1.59 15.95
C PRO A 49 4.23 2.98 15.35
N SER A 50 3.67 3.89 16.13
CA SER A 50 3.32 5.25 15.69
C SER A 50 4.50 5.99 15.05
N GLU A 51 5.71 5.82 15.59
CA GLU A 51 6.93 6.43 15.03
C GLU A 51 7.17 6.00 13.57
N LYS A 52 6.94 4.73 13.24
CA LYS A 52 7.07 4.21 11.87
C LYS A 52 5.95 4.73 10.98
N GLN A 53 4.71 4.79 11.49
CA GLN A 53 3.59 5.36 10.76
C GLN A 53 3.85 6.83 10.39
N MET A 54 4.45 7.61 11.30
CA MET A 54 4.71 9.03 11.05
C MET A 54 5.68 9.29 9.90
N LYS A 55 6.55 8.33 9.55
CA LYS A 55 7.49 8.46 8.42
C LYS A 55 6.79 8.66 7.09
N VAL A 56 5.55 8.19 6.93
CA VAL A 56 4.78 8.38 5.70
C VAL A 56 4.44 9.85 5.43
N PHE A 57 4.45 10.70 6.46
CA PHE A 57 4.18 12.13 6.30
C PHE A 57 5.44 12.94 6.00
N THR A 58 6.62 12.37 6.24
CA THR A 58 7.90 13.00 5.88
C THR A 58 8.05 13.03 4.37
N PRO A 59 8.42 14.17 3.75
CA PRO A 59 8.67 14.24 2.32
C PRO A 59 9.89 13.41 1.94
N ALA A 60 9.85 12.76 0.78
CA ALA A 60 11.01 12.10 0.22
C ALA A 60 12.12 13.12 -0.13
N PRO A 61 13.41 12.75 0.02
CA PRO A 61 14.52 13.56 -0.46
C PRO A 61 14.41 13.87 -1.96
N VAL A 62 15.06 14.95 -2.39
CA VAL A 62 15.05 15.36 -3.81
C VAL A 62 15.60 14.23 -4.69
N GLY A 63 14.85 13.89 -5.74
CA GLY A 63 15.19 12.80 -6.65
C GLY A 63 14.74 11.41 -6.19
N PHE A 64 14.22 11.26 -4.97
CA PHE A 64 13.63 10.02 -4.47
C PHE A 64 12.11 10.01 -4.63
N ARG A 65 11.57 8.83 -4.93
CA ARG A 65 10.14 8.56 -4.91
C ARG A 65 9.80 7.71 -3.69
N LYS A 66 8.74 8.07 -2.97
CA LYS A 66 8.23 7.27 -1.87
C LYS A 66 7.08 6.39 -2.33
N VAL A 67 7.11 5.12 -1.92
CA VAL A 67 6.06 4.14 -2.08
C VAL A 67 5.50 3.82 -0.70
N ILE A 68 4.18 3.83 -0.59
CA ILE A 68 3.45 3.67 0.66
C ILE A 68 2.51 2.47 0.52
N PRO A 69 2.96 1.27 0.88
CA PRO A 69 2.09 0.12 0.95
C PRO A 69 1.18 0.26 2.19
N ALA A 70 -0.12 0.29 1.96
CA ALA A 70 -1.10 0.56 3.00
C ALA A 70 -2.28 -0.41 2.96
N THR A 71 -2.83 -0.72 4.13
CA THR A 71 -4.12 -1.42 4.24
C THR A 71 -5.28 -0.41 4.22
N ASN A 72 -6.49 -0.89 4.48
CA ASN A 72 -7.71 -0.08 4.57
C ASN A 72 -7.67 1.08 5.59
N ILE A 73 -6.61 1.23 6.39
CA ILE A 73 -6.42 2.36 7.31
C ILE A 73 -6.38 3.71 6.57
N VAL A 74 -5.93 3.70 5.32
CA VAL A 74 -5.89 4.91 4.49
C VAL A 74 -7.27 5.27 3.91
N GLU A 75 -8.24 4.34 3.89
CA GLU A 75 -9.54 4.58 3.23
C GLU A 75 -10.42 5.63 3.90
N THR A 76 -10.30 5.83 5.21
CA THR A 76 -11.32 6.61 5.94
C THR A 76 -10.84 7.89 6.61
N SER A 77 -9.54 8.09 6.87
CA SER A 77 -9.12 9.27 7.67
C SER A 77 -7.73 9.85 7.43
N VAL A 78 -6.86 9.26 6.58
CA VAL A 78 -5.46 9.69 6.47
C VAL A 78 -5.15 10.25 5.09
N ARG A 79 -4.99 11.58 4.98
CA ARG A 79 -4.45 12.23 3.78
C ARG A 79 -2.94 12.25 3.83
N ILE A 80 -2.30 11.51 2.93
CA ILE A 80 -0.85 11.55 2.78
C ILE A 80 -0.51 12.60 1.71
N PRO A 81 0.23 13.65 2.04
CA PRO A 81 0.58 14.68 1.08
C PRO A 81 1.47 14.11 -0.04
N ARG A 82 1.38 14.69 -1.24
CA ARG A 82 2.20 14.37 -2.43
C ARG A 82 1.96 13.01 -3.08
N VAL A 83 0.98 12.23 -2.60
CA VAL A 83 0.51 11.05 -3.34
C VAL A 83 -0.13 11.51 -4.64
N LYS A 84 0.43 11.07 -5.76
CA LYS A 84 -0.06 11.35 -7.12
C LYS A 84 -0.57 10.10 -7.80
N TYR A 85 -0.04 8.94 -7.42
CA TYR A 85 -0.36 7.66 -8.02
C TYR A 85 -0.94 6.75 -6.95
N VAL A 86 -2.08 6.13 -7.26
CA VAL A 86 -2.74 5.16 -6.40
C VAL A 86 -2.85 3.85 -7.15
N ILE A 87 -2.25 2.80 -6.59
CA ILE A 87 -2.30 1.44 -7.13
C ILE A 87 -3.24 0.63 -6.28
N HIS A 88 -4.27 0.09 -6.92
CA HIS A 88 -5.27 -0.73 -6.27
C HIS A 88 -5.42 -2.08 -7.00
N PRO A 89 -5.02 -3.22 -6.40
CA PRO A 89 -5.06 -4.53 -7.06
C PRO A 89 -6.47 -5.08 -7.29
N GLY A 90 -7.49 -4.44 -6.71
CA GLY A 90 -8.89 -4.82 -6.89
C GLY A 90 -9.37 -5.91 -5.92
N LEU A 91 -8.55 -6.31 -4.95
CA LEU A 91 -8.84 -7.39 -4.00
C LEU A 91 -8.81 -6.89 -2.56
N VAL A 92 -9.68 -7.43 -1.70
CA VAL A 92 -9.77 -7.10 -0.27
C VAL A 92 -10.08 -8.35 0.56
N LYS A 93 -9.53 -8.44 1.78
CA LYS A 93 -9.91 -9.47 2.77
C LYS A 93 -11.16 -9.00 3.52
N VAL A 94 -12.20 -9.83 3.58
CA VAL A 94 -13.45 -9.57 4.33
C VAL A 94 -13.78 -10.73 5.25
N CYS A 95 -14.36 -10.44 6.42
CA CYS A 95 -15.00 -11.46 7.24
C CYS A 95 -16.28 -11.93 6.53
N ASN A 96 -16.34 -13.22 6.22
CA ASN A 96 -17.51 -13.87 5.68
C ASN A 96 -18.06 -14.86 6.72
N TYR A 97 -19.30 -14.62 7.12
CA TYR A 97 -20.04 -15.50 8.00
C TYR A 97 -20.86 -16.50 7.19
N SER A 98 -20.66 -17.80 7.44
CA SER A 98 -21.46 -18.87 6.84
C SER A 98 -22.56 -19.30 7.81
N PRO A 99 -23.84 -18.95 7.56
CA PRO A 99 -24.94 -19.26 8.47
C PRO A 99 -25.18 -20.76 8.64
N ASP A 100 -24.91 -21.58 7.60
CA ASP A 100 -25.12 -23.03 7.64
C ASP A 100 -24.14 -23.76 8.57
N SER A 101 -22.93 -23.23 8.73
CA SER A 101 -21.88 -23.83 9.56
C SER A 101 -21.61 -23.05 10.85
N GLY A 102 -22.13 -21.83 10.98
CA GLY A 102 -21.85 -20.92 12.10
C GLY A 102 -20.40 -20.42 12.15
N ILE A 103 -19.62 -20.64 11.09
CA ILE A 103 -18.19 -20.32 11.05
C ILE A 103 -17.99 -18.95 10.41
N GLU A 104 -17.16 -18.13 11.06
CA GLU A 104 -16.62 -16.91 10.50
C GLU A 104 -15.24 -17.17 9.90
N SER A 105 -15.05 -16.80 8.64
CA SER A 105 -13.77 -17.00 7.93
C SER A 105 -13.36 -15.73 7.18
N LEU A 106 -12.06 -15.55 7.00
CA LEU A 106 -11.50 -14.42 6.26
C LEU A 106 -11.29 -14.83 4.80
N ILE A 107 -12.02 -14.23 3.87
CA ILE A 107 -11.92 -14.54 2.42
C ILE A 107 -11.43 -13.34 1.62
N VAL A 108 -10.73 -13.61 0.52
CA VAL A 108 -10.31 -12.57 -0.44
C VAL A 108 -11.38 -12.42 -1.51
N VAL A 109 -11.94 -11.22 -1.65
CA VAL A 109 -12.98 -10.89 -2.64
C VAL A 109 -12.57 -9.68 -3.48
N LYS A 110 -13.25 -9.49 -4.61
CA LYS A 110 -13.10 -8.25 -5.39
C LYS A 110 -13.61 -7.06 -4.58
N THR A 111 -12.87 -5.95 -4.65
CA THR A 111 -13.29 -4.70 -4.02
C THR A 111 -14.64 -4.24 -4.58
N SER A 112 -15.48 -3.66 -3.73
CA SER A 112 -16.75 -3.12 -4.16
C SER A 112 -16.57 -1.91 -5.10
N LYS A 113 -17.58 -1.62 -5.93
CA LYS A 113 -17.55 -0.44 -6.81
C LYS A 113 -17.41 0.88 -6.02
N ALA A 114 -17.99 0.96 -4.83
CA ALA A 114 -17.89 2.12 -3.94
C ALA A 114 -16.46 2.31 -3.42
N GLN A 115 -15.81 1.24 -2.95
CA GLN A 115 -14.42 1.27 -2.52
C GLN A 115 -13.47 1.59 -3.67
N ALA A 116 -13.68 1.02 -4.86
CA ALA A 116 -12.90 1.35 -6.04
C ALA A 116 -13.00 2.85 -6.42
N LEU A 117 -14.16 3.48 -6.20
CA LEU A 117 -14.36 4.90 -6.48
C LEU A 117 -13.68 5.82 -5.46
N GLN A 118 -13.64 5.42 -4.18
CA GLN A 118 -12.94 6.14 -3.11
C GLN A 118 -11.42 6.07 -3.22
N ARG A 119 -10.91 5.04 -3.92
CA ARG A 119 -9.47 4.77 -4.10
C ARG A 119 -8.90 5.40 -5.39
N ARG A 120 -9.57 6.43 -5.94
CA ARG A 120 -9.13 7.20 -7.11
C ARG A 120 -8.40 8.49 -6.74
#